data_AF-A0A538LT64-F1
#
_entry.id   AF-A0A538LT64-F1
#
_cell.length_a   1.000
_cell.length_b   1.000
_cell.length_c   1.000
_cell.angle_alpha   90.00
_cell.angle_beta   90.00
_cell.angle_gamma   90.00
#
_symmetry.space_group_name_H-M   'P 1'
#
loop_
_entity.id
_entity.type
_entity.pdbx_description
1 polymer ?
#
loop_
_entity_poly.entity_id
_entity_poly.type
_entity_poly.pdbx_seq_one_letter_code
_entity_poly.pdbx_strand_id
1 'polypeptide(L)'
;VMLDYSRAFVALRYGAGSTQAAEHARVKIVAGFERLEAELEGGDYLADGRFTVADLTAASLLYPVVLPPQAPAAIDQMPEPYERFRASVRDRPGYRWVQEIFRRHRHPAGAAPRESREQEVTHAGKPS
;
A
#
# COMPACT_ATOMS: atom_id res chain seq x y z
N VAL A 1 31.41 9.23 2.54
CA VAL A 1 31.37 10.72 2.59
C VAL A 1 30.08 11.30 1.99
N MET A 2 29.81 11.22 0.67
CA MET A 2 28.56 11.79 0.10
C MET A 2 27.29 11.02 0.53
N LEU A 3 27.34 9.69 0.62
CA LEU A 3 26.25 8.83 1.12
C LEU A 3 25.95 9.05 2.61
N ASP A 4 26.96 9.35 3.43
CA ASP A 4 26.78 9.62 4.87
C ASP A 4 26.07 10.95 5.10
N TYR A 5 26.38 11.95 4.27
CA TYR A 5 25.70 13.25 4.27
C TYR A 5 24.20 13.10 3.96
N SER A 6 23.85 12.27 2.97
CA SER A 6 22.44 12.01 2.62
C SER A 6 21.69 11.34 3.77
N ARG A 7 22.32 10.36 4.45
CA ARG A 7 21.67 9.64 5.57
C ARG A 7 21.51 10.53 6.80
N ALA A 8 22.52 11.33 7.14
CA ALA A 8 22.45 12.30 8.24
C ALA A 8 21.43 13.41 7.96
N PHE A 9 21.36 13.91 6.73
CA PHE A 9 20.38 14.90 6.32
C PHE A 9 18.94 14.34 6.36
N VAL A 10 18.71 13.13 5.85
CA VAL A 10 17.41 12.46 5.93
C VAL A 10 17.02 12.19 7.38
N ALA A 11 17.97 11.75 8.21
CA ALA A 11 17.75 11.54 9.63
C ALA A 11 17.33 12.83 10.34
N LEU A 12 18.01 13.94 10.07
CA LEU A 12 17.70 15.23 10.66
C LEU A 12 16.38 15.80 10.15
N ARG A 13 16.13 15.73 8.84
CA ARG A 13 14.96 16.32 8.19
C ARG A 13 13.66 15.57 8.47
N TYR A 14 13.72 14.24 8.56
CA TYR A 14 12.54 13.39 8.72
C TYR A 14 12.50 12.66 10.07
N GLY A 15 13.44 12.93 10.97
CA GLY A 15 13.58 12.20 12.24
C GLY A 15 13.99 10.72 12.06
N ALA A 16 14.47 10.36 10.87
CA ALA A 16 14.77 8.98 10.47
C ALA A 16 16.14 8.53 11.00
N GLY A 17 16.19 8.14 12.28
CA GLY A 17 17.43 7.65 12.90
C GLY A 17 17.35 7.42 14.41
N SER A 18 16.19 7.62 15.02
CA SER A 18 15.97 7.44 16.45
C SER A 18 15.30 6.09 16.72
N THR A 19 15.92 5.27 17.59
CA THR A 19 15.32 4.03 18.10
C THR A 19 13.99 4.30 18.80
N GLN A 20 13.88 5.41 19.55
CA GLN A 20 12.64 5.79 20.22
C GLN A 20 11.54 6.14 19.22
N ALA A 21 11.87 6.89 18.16
CA ALA A 21 10.91 7.22 17.11
C ALA A 21 10.45 5.96 16.36
N ALA A 22 11.38 5.02 16.10
CA ALA A 22 11.04 3.74 15.49
C ALA A 22 10.12 2.91 16.38
N GLU A 23 10.36 2.88 17.70
CA GLU A 23 9.48 2.18 18.63
C GLU A 23 8.09 2.80 18.71
N HIS A 24 8.03 4.13 18.79
CA HIS A 24 6.75 4.85 18.73
C HIS A 24 5.98 4.57 17.43
N ALA A 25 6.68 4.48 16.29
CA ALA A 25 6.05 4.10 15.03
C ALA A 25 5.49 2.67 15.06
N ARG A 26 6.22 1.70 15.65
CA ARG A 26 5.72 0.32 15.81
C ARG A 26 4.43 0.28 16.62
N VAL A 27 4.41 0.97 17.76
CA VAL A 27 3.20 1.07 18.62
C VAL A 27 2.02 1.63 17.82
N LYS A 28 2.23 2.70 17.04
CA LYS A 28 1.17 3.29 16.21
C LYS A 28 0.68 2.35 15.10
N ILE A 29 1.57 1.58 14.49
CA ILE A 29 1.18 0.63 13.45
C ILE A 29 0.33 -0.50 14.05
N VAL A 30 0.73 -1.03 15.22
CA VAL A 30 -0.06 -2.06 15.92
C VAL A 30 -1.44 -1.53 16.29
N ALA A 31 -1.52 -0.33 16.88
CA ALA A 31 -2.80 0.32 17.17
C ALA A 31 -3.64 0.59 15.91
N GLY A 32 -2.99 0.87 14.78
CA GLY A 32 -3.65 1.01 13.48
C GLY A 32 -4.29 -0.29 13.01
N PHE A 33 -3.61 -1.43 13.16
CA PHE A 33 -4.20 -2.75 12.89
C PHE A 33 -5.34 -3.09 13.84
N GLU A 34 -5.19 -2.83 15.14
CA GLU A 34 -6.24 -3.06 16.13
C GLU A 34 -7.50 -2.26 15.81
N ARG A 35 -7.34 -0.99 15.45
CA ARG A 35 -8.46 -0.15 15.02
C ARG A 35 -9.10 -0.68 13.74
N LEU A 36 -8.30 -0.99 12.72
CA LEU A 36 -8.82 -1.54 11.47
C LEU A 36 -9.67 -2.80 11.73
N GLU A 37 -9.15 -3.72 12.54
CA GLU A 37 -9.82 -4.97 12.87
C GLU A 37 -11.12 -4.75 13.66
N ALA A 38 -11.12 -3.77 14.58
CA ALA A 38 -12.33 -3.39 15.31
C ALA A 38 -13.40 -2.78 14.38
N GLU A 39 -13.01 -1.89 13.48
CA GLU A 39 -13.95 -1.19 12.56
C GLU A 39 -14.48 -2.12 11.46
N LEU A 40 -13.74 -3.18 11.10
CA LEU A 40 -14.23 -4.19 10.16
C LEU A 40 -15.32 -5.07 10.76
N GLU A 41 -15.29 -5.32 12.07
CA GLU A 41 -16.21 -6.24 12.77
C GLU A 41 -16.33 -7.63 12.07
N GLY A 42 -15.26 -8.07 11.40
CA GLY A 42 -15.23 -9.31 10.61
C GLY A 42 -15.82 -9.23 9.20
N GLY A 43 -16.27 -8.05 8.76
CA GLY A 43 -16.71 -7.76 7.41
C GLY A 43 -15.58 -7.60 6.40
N ASP A 44 -15.97 -7.55 5.13
CA ASP A 44 -15.04 -7.43 3.99
C ASP A 44 -14.61 -5.98 3.69
N TYR A 45 -15.42 -5.00 4.08
CA TYR A 45 -15.21 -3.57 3.79
C TYR A 45 -15.62 -2.71 4.98
N LEU A 46 -15.02 -1.53 5.09
CA LEU A 46 -15.23 -0.57 6.18
C LEU A 46 -16.55 0.21 6.10
N ALA A 47 -17.22 0.23 4.95
CA ALA A 47 -18.45 0.99 4.77
C ALA A 47 -19.44 0.29 3.82
N ASP A 48 -20.71 0.21 4.23
CA ASP A 48 -21.84 -0.28 3.44
C ASP A 48 -21.63 -1.64 2.74
N GLY A 49 -20.71 -2.48 3.22
CA GLY A 49 -20.37 -3.76 2.58
C GLY A 49 -19.83 -3.65 1.16
N ARG A 50 -19.26 -2.49 0.76
CA ARG A 50 -18.69 -2.26 -0.57
C ARG A 50 -17.34 -1.56 -0.49
N PHE A 51 -16.55 -1.68 -1.55
CA PHE A 51 -15.28 -0.95 -1.64
C PHE A 51 -15.49 0.56 -1.75
N THR A 52 -14.83 1.32 -0.89
CA THR A 52 -14.91 2.77 -0.83
C THR A 52 -13.52 3.41 -0.65
N VAL A 53 -13.50 4.75 -0.60
CA VAL A 53 -12.30 5.50 -0.26
C VAL A 53 -11.79 5.18 1.15
N ALA A 54 -12.65 4.74 2.09
CA ALA A 54 -12.21 4.34 3.43
C ALA A 54 -11.30 3.11 3.35
N ASP A 55 -11.71 2.09 2.58
CA ASP A 55 -10.94 0.86 2.36
C ASP A 55 -9.61 1.16 1.66
N LEU A 56 -9.67 1.96 0.59
CA LEU A 56 -8.48 2.39 -0.13
C LEU A 56 -7.51 3.13 0.79
N THR A 57 -8.03 4.03 1.64
CA THR A 57 -7.21 4.83 2.56
C THR A 57 -6.54 3.94 3.59
N ALA A 58 -7.29 3.08 4.27
CA ALA A 58 -6.75 2.18 5.29
C ALA A 58 -5.71 1.22 4.68
N ALA A 59 -6.02 0.60 3.55
CA ALA A 59 -5.08 -0.28 2.85
C ALA A 59 -3.83 0.48 2.38
N SER A 60 -3.97 1.72 1.89
CA SER A 60 -2.83 2.54 1.44
C SER A 60 -1.91 2.96 2.58
N LEU A 61 -2.43 3.19 3.78
CA LEU A 61 -1.60 3.52 4.94
C LEU A 61 -0.81 2.31 5.46
N LEU A 62 -1.36 1.10 5.31
CA LEU A 62 -0.76 -0.13 5.81
C LEU A 62 0.05 -0.91 4.77
N TYR A 63 -0.13 -0.65 3.46
CA TYR A 63 0.60 -1.36 2.41
C TYR A 63 2.12 -1.32 2.59
N PRO A 64 2.78 -0.26 3.12
CA PRO A 64 4.23 -0.29 3.29
C PRO A 64 4.67 -1.41 4.24
N VAL A 65 3.86 -1.75 5.25
CA VAL A 65 4.12 -2.85 6.20
C VAL A 65 3.71 -4.20 5.63
N VAL A 66 2.65 -4.25 4.84
CA VAL A 66 2.17 -5.51 4.26
C VAL A 66 3.00 -5.93 3.05
N LEU A 67 3.36 -4.98 2.19
CA LEU A 67 3.99 -5.15 0.87
C LEU A 67 3.25 -6.22 0.03
N PRO A 68 1.96 -6.00 -0.30
CA PRO A 68 1.23 -6.93 -1.16
C PRO A 68 1.88 -7.00 -2.55
N PRO A 69 1.77 -8.14 -3.28
CA PRO A 69 2.39 -8.31 -4.59
C PRO A 69 2.00 -7.25 -5.64
N GLN A 70 0.83 -6.60 -5.47
CA GLN A 70 0.31 -5.56 -6.36
C GLN A 70 0.82 -4.15 -6.00
N ALA A 71 1.66 -4.00 -4.97
CA ALA A 71 2.16 -2.71 -4.53
C ALA A 71 2.98 -1.98 -5.63
N PRO A 72 3.00 -0.64 -5.65
CA PRO A 72 3.66 0.14 -6.71
C PRO A 72 5.17 -0.07 -6.81
N ALA A 73 5.83 -0.49 -5.73
CA ALA A 73 7.25 -0.75 -5.68
C ALA A 73 7.50 -2.10 -5.02
N ALA A 74 8.17 -3.00 -5.75
CA ALA A 74 8.80 -4.17 -5.15
C ALA A 74 10.05 -3.69 -4.43
N ILE A 75 10.12 -3.93 -3.12
CA ILE A 75 11.36 -3.76 -2.38
C ILE A 75 11.81 -5.13 -1.93
N ASP A 76 12.88 -5.62 -2.55
CA ASP A 76 13.30 -7.02 -2.44
C ASP A 76 13.90 -7.36 -1.08
N GLN A 77 14.53 -6.37 -0.42
CA GLN A 77 15.19 -6.56 0.88
C GLN A 77 14.92 -5.39 1.81
N MET A 78 14.51 -5.71 3.03
CA MET A 78 14.34 -4.77 4.12
C MET A 78 15.39 -5.00 5.21
N PRO A 79 15.75 -3.96 5.98
CA PRO A 79 16.59 -4.12 7.16
C PRO A 79 15.99 -5.12 8.16
N GLU A 80 16.85 -5.93 8.80
CA GLU A 80 16.44 -6.96 9.77
C GLU A 80 15.47 -6.46 10.86
N PRO A 81 15.68 -5.29 11.50
CA PRO A 81 14.76 -4.81 12.55
C PRO A 81 13.34 -4.52 12.03
N TYR A 82 13.22 -4.24 10.74
CA TYR A 82 11.94 -4.00 10.09
C TYR A 82 11.27 -5.32 9.71
N GLU A 83 12.01 -6.30 9.17
CA GLU A 83 11.49 -7.65 8.90
C GLU A 83 11.01 -8.35 10.17
N ARG A 84 11.77 -8.22 11.26
CA ARG A 84 11.37 -8.75 12.58
C ARG A 84 10.04 -8.16 13.06
N PHE A 85 9.85 -6.86 12.86
CA PHE A 85 8.58 -6.19 13.18
C PHE A 85 7.45 -6.62 12.24
N ARG A 86 7.71 -6.73 10.93
CA ARG A 86 6.71 -7.25 9.98
C ARG A 86 6.25 -8.65 10.35
N ALA A 87 7.19 -9.52 10.75
CA ALA A 87 6.86 -10.87 11.19
C ALA A 87 5.92 -10.88 12.41
N SER A 88 6.07 -9.95 13.36
CA SER A 88 5.20 -9.89 14.55
C SER A 88 3.76 -9.48 14.27
N VAL A 89 3.47 -8.90 13.09
CA VAL A 89 2.11 -8.47 12.70
C VAL A 89 1.53 -9.26 11.52
N ARG A 90 2.30 -10.19 10.93
CA ARG A 90 1.95 -10.90 9.69
C ARG A 90 0.68 -11.77 9.84
N ASP A 91 0.46 -12.35 11.01
CA ASP A 91 -0.66 -13.26 11.24
C ASP A 91 -1.97 -12.57 11.63
N ARG A 92 -1.96 -11.24 11.74
CA ARG A 92 -3.13 -10.45 12.12
C ARG A 92 -4.23 -10.48 11.04
N PRO A 93 -5.51 -10.48 11.43
CA PRO A 93 -6.61 -10.38 10.47
C PRO A 93 -6.50 -9.15 9.56
N GLY A 94 -6.13 -7.98 10.12
CA GLY A 94 -5.95 -6.76 9.33
C GLY A 94 -4.84 -6.87 8.29
N TYR A 95 -3.77 -7.62 8.57
CA TYR A 95 -2.69 -7.87 7.61
C TYR A 95 -3.19 -8.66 6.39
N ARG A 96 -4.03 -9.69 6.62
CA ARG A 96 -4.67 -10.46 5.55
C ARG A 96 -5.69 -9.63 4.78
N TRP A 97 -6.46 -8.80 5.48
CA TRP A 97 -7.43 -7.90 4.85
C TRP A 97 -6.75 -6.94 3.86
N VAL A 98 -5.61 -6.33 4.22
CA VAL A 98 -4.88 -5.44 3.30
C VAL A 98 -4.40 -6.19 2.04
N GLN A 99 -3.89 -7.42 2.19
CA GLN A 99 -3.53 -8.25 1.03
C GLN A 99 -4.74 -8.49 0.12
N GLU A 100 -5.90 -8.76 0.72
CA GLU A 100 -7.13 -9.03 0.00
C GLU A 100 -7.68 -7.79 -0.72
N ILE A 101 -7.65 -6.62 -0.09
CA ILE A 101 -8.05 -5.36 -0.74
C ILE A 101 -7.17 -5.07 -1.96
N PHE A 102 -5.85 -5.23 -1.83
CA PHE A 102 -4.94 -5.05 -2.97
C PHE A 102 -5.19 -6.10 -4.06
N ARG A 103 -5.41 -7.37 -3.69
CA ARG A 103 -5.69 -8.45 -4.65
C ARG A 103 -7.00 -8.22 -5.42
N ARG A 104 -8.06 -7.76 -4.74
CA ARG A 104 -9.38 -7.53 -5.33
C ARG A 104 -9.42 -6.28 -6.21
N HIS A 105 -8.80 -5.19 -5.76
CA HIS A 105 -9.05 -3.83 -6.29
C HIS A 105 -7.86 -3.19 -6.98
N ARG A 106 -6.69 -3.84 -6.98
CA ARG A 106 -5.51 -3.36 -7.70
C ARG A 106 -5.08 -4.38 -8.74
N HIS A 107 -5.29 -4.05 -10.01
CA HIS A 107 -4.74 -4.85 -11.10
C HIS A 107 -3.20 -4.83 -11.05
N PRO A 108 -2.53 -5.92 -11.43
CA PRO A 108 -1.09 -5.93 -11.58
C PRO A 108 -0.69 -4.81 -12.53
N ALA A 109 0.26 -3.97 -12.11
CA ALA A 109 0.90 -3.02 -13.01
C ALA A 109 1.67 -3.83 -14.07
N GLY A 110 1.00 -4.12 -15.19
CA GLY A 110 1.51 -5.04 -16.22
C GLY A 110 0.44 -5.73 -17.06
N ALA A 111 -0.84 -5.75 -16.63
CA ALA A 111 -1.92 -6.21 -17.49
C ALA A 111 -2.42 -5.08 -18.41
N ALA A 112 -1.61 -4.69 -19.40
CA ALA A 112 -2.15 -4.06 -20.59
C ALA A 112 -2.41 -5.14 -21.64
N PRO A 113 -3.68 -5.34 -22.05
CA PRO A 113 -3.92 -5.54 -23.48
C PRO A 113 -4.96 -4.58 -24.08
N ARG A 114 -4.45 -3.76 -25.01
CA ARG A 114 -4.91 -3.41 -26.37
C ARG A 114 -6.33 -2.88 -26.58
N GLU A 115 -6.37 -1.57 -26.86
CA GLU A 115 -7.07 -0.87 -27.95
C GLU A 115 -8.37 -1.46 -28.52
N SER A 116 -9.47 -0.72 -28.34
CA SER A 116 -10.49 -0.50 -29.38
C SER A 116 -11.53 0.50 -28.89
N ARG A 117 -11.25 1.80 -29.02
CA ARG A 117 -12.29 2.84 -29.01
C ARG A 117 -11.93 4.02 -29.91
N GLU A 118 -11.31 3.75 -31.06
CA GLU A 118 -11.03 4.75 -32.11
C GLU A 118 -11.14 4.07 -33.50
N GLN A 119 -12.26 3.39 -33.75
CA GLN A 119 -12.75 3.13 -35.11
C GLN A 119 -14.27 3.29 -35.12
N GLU A 120 -14.75 4.51 -34.85
CA GLU A 120 -16.09 4.91 -35.27
C GLU A 120 -16.20 6.44 -35.38
N VAL A 121 -15.42 7.03 -36.29
CA VAL A 121 -15.86 8.23 -36.99
C VAL A 121 -15.61 8.00 -38.48
N THR A 122 -16.62 7.41 -39.09
CA THR A 122 -16.92 7.46 -40.52
C THR A 122 -16.73 8.89 -41.04
N HIS A 123 -15.70 9.14 -41.85
CA HIS A 123 -15.73 10.27 -42.78
C HIS A 123 -16.13 9.76 -44.16
N ALA A 124 -17.45 9.68 -44.34
CA ALA A 124 -18.07 9.65 -45.65
C ALA A 124 -17.86 11.01 -46.33
N GLY A 125 -17.13 10.99 -47.45
CA GLY A 125 -17.35 11.79 -48.64
C GLY A 125 -17.10 13.30 -48.60
N LYS A 126 -16.24 13.76 -49.52
CA LYS A 126 -16.74 14.43 -50.73
C LYS A 126 -15.71 14.42 -51.88
N PRO A 127 -16.16 14.43 -53.15
CA PRO A 127 -15.35 14.11 -54.31
C PRO A 127 -14.74 15.35 -55.00
N SER A 128 -13.69 15.07 -55.79
CA SER A 128 -13.06 15.79 -56.92
C SER A 128 -13.00 17.31 -56.88
#